data_AF-A0A957EYI2-F1
#
_entry.id   AF-A0A957EYI2-F1
#
_cell.length_a   1.000
_cell.length_b   1.000
_cell.length_c   1.000
_cell.angle_alpha   90.00
_cell.angle_beta   90.00
_cell.angle_gamma   90.00
#
_symmetry.space_group_name_H-M   'P 1'
#
loop_
_entity.id
_entity.type
_entity.pdbx_description
1 polymer ?
#
loop_
_entity_poly.entity_id
_entity_poly.type
_entity_poly.pdbx_seq_one_letter_code
_entity_poly.pdbx_strand_id
1 'polypeptide(L)' 'SNAFVLAQSYDASQPWTMDEDFLIRNELLSRIVRGLTNRCRGGILLATSELDRRGVRQEGMLWRALQPVKIS' A
#
# COMPACT_ATOMS: atom_id res chain seq x y z
N SER A 1 -15.15 -10.24 1.00
CA SER A 1 -14.43 -9.41 1.99
C SER A 1 -13.17 -10.15 2.36
N ASN A 2 -11.99 -9.61 2.04
CA ASN A 2 -10.68 -10.23 2.29
C ASN A 2 -9.86 -9.32 3.24
N ALA A 3 -10.43 -9.01 4.40
CA ALA A 3 -9.71 -8.23 5.41
C ALA A 3 -8.71 -9.15 6.11
N PHE A 4 -7.48 -9.16 5.62
CA PHE A 4 -6.36 -9.78 6.35
C PHE A 4 -5.70 -8.70 7.20
N VAL A 5 -5.77 -8.85 8.53
CA VAL A 5 -5.00 -8.02 9.46
C VAL A 5 -3.58 -8.57 9.47
N LEU A 6 -2.65 -7.88 8.80
CA LEU A 6 -1.28 -8.36 8.62
C LEU A 6 -0.37 -8.07 9.82
N ALA A 7 -0.76 -7.16 10.71
CA ALA A 7 -0.24 -6.97 12.06
C ALA A 7 -1.08 -5.89 12.76
N GLN A 8 -1.38 -6.05 14.05
CA GLN A 8 -1.98 -5.00 14.87
C GLN A 8 -0.93 -4.54 15.87
N SER A 9 -0.16 -3.52 15.51
CA SER A 9 0.89 -2.92 16.34
C SER A 9 0.61 -1.46 16.70
N TYR A 10 -0.59 -0.97 16.41
CA TYR A 10 -0.97 0.40 16.74
C TYR A 10 -1.34 0.50 18.22
N ASP A 11 -0.79 1.50 18.90
CA ASP A 11 -1.09 1.75 20.30
C ASP A 11 -2.55 2.19 20.45
N ALA A 12 -3.34 1.39 21.17
CA ALA A 12 -4.76 1.66 21.38
C ALA A 12 -5.03 2.94 22.19
N SER A 13 -4.01 3.48 22.87
CA SER A 13 -4.11 4.77 23.57
C SER A 13 -3.96 5.98 22.65
N GLN A 14 -3.48 5.79 21.42
CA GLN A 14 -3.37 6.86 20.43
C GLN A 14 -4.67 6.99 19.62
N PRO A 15 -5.16 8.22 19.37
CA PRO A 15 -6.28 8.44 18.47
C PRO A 15 -5.95 7.93 17.06
N TRP A 16 -6.90 7.27 16.41
CA TRP A 16 -6.78 6.94 14.99
C TRP A 16 -7.22 8.13 14.16
N THR A 17 -6.27 8.86 13.56
CA THR A 17 -6.59 10.00 12.70
C THR A 17 -6.55 9.62 11.21
N MET A 18 -7.03 10.52 10.35
CA MET A 18 -6.94 10.33 8.89
C MET A 18 -5.49 10.29 8.40
N ASP A 19 -4.58 11.01 9.05
CA ASP A 19 -3.17 11.02 8.68
C ASP A 19 -2.51 9.66 9.02
N GLU A 20 -2.81 9.10 10.19
CA GLU A 20 -2.36 7.77 10.59
C GLU A 20 -2.95 6.68 9.69
N ASP A 21 -4.23 6.78 9.32
CA ASP A 21 -4.84 5.87 8.33
C ASP A 21 -4.06 5.89 7.01
N PHE A 22 -3.75 7.09 6.51
CA PHE A 22 -3.00 7.26 5.28
C PHE A 22 -1.58 6.69 5.39
N LEU A 23 -0.84 7.02 6.45
CA LEU A 23 0.53 6.59 6.67
C LEU A 23 0.63 5.07 6.81
N ILE A 24 -0.18 4.48 7.69
CA ILE A 24 -0.13 3.05 8.00
C ILE A 24 -0.54 2.22 6.78
N ARG A 25 -1.58 2.63 6.04
CA ARG A 25 -1.99 1.93 4.81
C ARG A 25 -0.88 1.92 3.76
N ASN A 26 -0.17 3.03 3.60
CA ASN A 26 0.93 3.13 2.64
C ASN A 26 2.14 2.30 3.05
N GLU A 27 2.49 2.30 4.33
CA GLU A 27 3.57 1.46 4.86
C GLU A 27 3.25 -0.04 4.64
N LEU A 28 2.04 -0.46 5.00
CA LEU A 28 1.62 -1.84 4.84
C LEU A 28 1.62 -2.26 3.36
N LEU A 29 1.09 -1.41 2.47
CA LEU A 29 1.12 -1.68 1.03
C LEU A 29 2.56 -1.85 0.53
N SER A 30 3.48 -0.96 0.91
CA SER A 30 4.90 -1.07 0.54
C SER A 30 5.53 -2.37 1.04
N ARG A 31 5.29 -2.75 2.31
CA ARG A 31 5.81 -3.99 2.89
C ARG A 31 5.29 -5.24 2.18
N ILE A 32 4.00 -5.27 1.85
CA ILE A 32 3.37 -6.37 1.12
C ILE A 32 3.97 -6.49 -0.28
N VAL A 33 4.01 -5.39 -1.03
CA VAL A 33 4.57 -5.35 -2.39
C VAL A 33 6.02 -5.81 -2.40
N ARG A 34 6.84 -5.34 -1.45
CA ARG A 34 8.23 -5.76 -1.31
C ARG A 34 8.35 -7.25 -0.98
N GLY A 35 7.55 -7.76 -0.04
CA GLY A 35 7.55 -9.17 0.36
C GLY A 35 7.08 -10.12 -0.74
N LEU A 36 6.10 -9.71 -1.55
CA LEU A 36 5.67 -10.46 -2.74
C LEU A 36 6.75 -10.42 -3.83
N THR A 37 7.33 -9.25 -4.07
CA THR A 37 8.38 -9.06 -5.07
C THR A 37 9.61 -9.91 -4.78
N ASN A 38 10.11 -9.87 -3.54
CA ASN A 38 11.29 -10.62 -3.13
C ASN A 38 11.11 -12.14 -3.14
N ARG A 39 9.86 -12.63 -3.07
CA ARG A 39 9.54 -14.08 -3.12
C ARG A 39 9.20 -14.56 -4.53
N CYS A 40 8.92 -13.65 -5.46
CA CYS A 40 8.58 -14.01 -6.82
C CYS A 40 9.82 -14.50 -7.58
N ARG A 41 9.72 -15.68 -8.22
CA ARG A 41 10.80 -16.26 -9.03
C ARG A 41 10.54 -16.26 -10.55
N GLY A 42 9.30 -15.99 -10.97
CA GLY A 42 8.89 -16.05 -12.39
C GLY A 42 8.68 -14.69 -13.06
N GLY A 43 8.52 -13.61 -12.29
CA GLY A 43 8.19 -12.27 -12.80
C GLY A 43 6.88 -11.73 -12.21
N ILE A 44 6.70 -10.41 -12.25
CA ILE A 44 5.56 -9.73 -11.64
C ILE A 44 4.76 -9.03 -12.73
N LEU A 45 3.48 -9.33 -12.80
CA LEU A 45 2.54 -8.58 -13.64
C LEU A 45 1.96 -7.44 -12.80
N LEU A 46 2.16 -6.22 -13.26
CA LEU A 46 1.60 -5.02 -12.66
C LEU A 46 0.42 -4.56 -13.52
N ALA A 47 -0.73 -4.41 -12.89
CA ALA A 47 -1.92 -3.83 -13.51
C ALA A 47 -2.35 -2.62 -12.70
N THR A 48 -2.59 -1.51 -13.38
CA THR A 48 -3.07 -0.26 -12.79
C THR A 48 -4.43 0.10 -13.39
N SER A 49 -5.35 0.57 -12.56
CA SER A 49 -6.55 1.27 -13.02
C SER A 49 -6.26 2.77 -12.94
N GLU A 50 -6.54 3.50 -14.03
CA GLU A 50 -6.49 4.95 -13.99
C GLU A 50 -7.69 5.55 -13.26
N LEU A 51 -8.76 4.77 -13.04
CA LEU A 51 -10.03 5.23 -12.50
C LEU A 51 -10.29 4.66 -11.11
N ASP A 52 -10.75 5.52 -10.20
CA ASP A 52 -11.29 5.11 -8.90
C ASP A 52 -12.71 4.51 -9.04
N ARG A 53 -13.32 4.13 -7.90
CA ARG A 53 -14.68 3.55 -7.90
C ARG A 53 -15.78 4.51 -8.37
N ARG A 54 -15.48 5.80 -8.46
CA ARG A 54 -16.37 6.87 -8.94
C ARG A 54 -16.08 7.23 -10.40
N GLY A 55 -15.13 6.56 -11.05
CA GLY A 55 -14.71 6.87 -12.41
C GLY A 55 -13.81 8.10 -12.52
N VAL A 56 -13.23 8.56 -11.40
CA VAL A 56 -12.33 9.72 -11.38
C VAL A 56 -10.89 9.25 -11.61
N ARG A 57 -10.15 10.00 -12.44
CA ARG A 57 -8.74 9.72 -12.66
C ARG A 57 -7.94 9.87 -11.36
N GLN A 58 -7.24 8.81 -10.97
CA GLN A 58 -6.40 8.81 -9.78
C GLN A 58 -5.13 7.99 -10.04
N GLU A 59 -3.98 8.53 -9.65
CA GLU A 59 -2.74 7.75 -9.58
C GLU A 59 -2.86 6.74 -8.44
N GLY A 60 -2.88 5.45 -8.77
CA GLY A 60 -3.07 4.37 -7.81
C GLY A 60 -1.90 4.26 -6.80
N MET A 61 -2.22 4.01 -5.54
CA MET A 61 -1.23 3.90 -4.46
C MET A 61 -0.19 2.79 -4.69
N LEU A 62 -0.52 1.77 -5.50
CA LEU A 62 0.43 0.74 -5.90
C LEU A 62 1.62 1.33 -6.67
N TRP A 63 1.38 2.29 -7.57
CA TRP A 63 2.45 2.91 -8.34
C TRP A 63 3.40 3.68 -7.44
N ARG A 64 2.86 4.42 -6.47
CA ARG A 64 3.66 5.12 -5.44
C ARG A 64 4.46 4.15 -4.57
N ALA A 65 3.88 3.02 -4.18
CA ALA A 65 4.57 2.01 -3.38
C ALA A 65 5.74 1.34 -4.11
N LEU A 66 5.76 1.40 -5.44
CA LEU A 66 6.83 0.88 -6.30
C LEU A 66 7.89 1.92 -6.64
N GLN A 67 7.64 3.21 -6.38
CA GLN A 67 8.62 4.24 -6.65
C GLN A 67 9.88 4.00 -5.81
N PRO A 68 11.08 4.10 -6.40
CA PRO A 68 12.31 4.02 -5.63
C PRO A 68 12.29 5.09 -4.55
N VAL A 69 12.69 4.73 -3.33
CA VAL A 69 12.90 5.70 -2.25
C VAL A 69 13.95 6.68 -2.75
N LYS A 70 13.54 7.92 -3.03
CA LYS A 70 14.49 9.01 -3.28
C LYS A 70 15.21 9.27 -1.97
N ILE A 71 16.46 8.83 -1.88
CA ILE A 71 17.40 9.31 -0.87
C ILE A 71 17.89 10.67 -1.40
N SER A 72 17.37 11.75 -0.84
CA SER A 72 17.89 13.12 -1.03
C SER A 72 18.90 13.45 0.05
#